data_AF-A0A6V7LMB9-F1
#
_entry.id   AF-A0A6V7LMB9-F1
#
_cell.length_a   1.000
_cell.length_b   1.000
_cell.length_c   1.000
_cell.angle_alpha   90.00
_cell.angle_beta   90.00
_cell.angle_gamma   90.00
#
_symmetry.space_group_name_H-M   'P 1'
#
loop_
_entity.id
_entity.type
_entity.pdbx_description
1 polymer ?
#
loop_
_entity_poly.entity_id
_entity_poly.type
_entity_poly.pdbx_seq_one_letter_code
_entity_poly.pdbx_strand_id
1 'polypeptide(L)'
;SIKDYDVALYRLKCHQDDIYRGITPNTDAPDFNPEPPVFACRFCTTPGYEQILALANEDGKIALQDILVKGEPNQALDGTQ
;
A
#
# COMPACT_ATOMS: atom_id res chain seq x y z
N SER A 1 -8.84 12.60 30.77
CA SER A 1 -8.45 13.85 30.08
C SER A 1 -7.71 13.46 28.82
N ILE A 2 -8.23 13.83 27.64
CA ILE A 2 -7.55 13.61 26.36
C ILE A 2 -6.40 14.62 26.30
N LYS A 3 -5.20 14.15 26.00
CA LYS A 3 -4.00 14.99 25.92
C LYS A 3 -3.67 15.30 24.47
N ASP A 4 -2.95 16.38 24.21
CA ASP A 4 -2.72 16.88 22.83
C ASP A 4 -2.04 15.86 21.90
N TYR A 5 -1.20 14.99 22.44
CA TYR A 5 -0.58 13.89 21.68
C TYR A 5 -1.56 12.80 21.26
N ASP A 6 -2.67 12.64 21.97
CA ASP A 6 -3.68 11.63 21.63
C ASP A 6 -4.27 11.94 20.23
N VAL A 7 -4.43 13.23 19.87
CA VAL A 7 -4.97 13.64 18.56
C VAL A 7 -4.07 13.17 17.40
N ALA A 8 -2.75 13.29 17.54
CA ALA A 8 -1.81 12.81 16.52
C ALA A 8 -1.81 11.28 16.43
N LEU A 9 -1.81 10.60 17.58
CA LEU A 9 -1.87 9.14 17.66
C LEU A 9 -3.16 8.58 17.05
N TYR A 10 -4.31 9.23 17.25
CA TYR A 10 -5.58 8.83 16.65
C TYR A 10 -5.59 9.01 15.12
N ARG A 11 -4.92 10.04 14.59
CA ARG A 11 -4.84 10.29 13.13
C ARG A 11 -3.85 9.38 12.41
N LEU A 12 -2.80 8.94 13.11
CA LEU A 12 -1.76 8.06 12.57
C LEU A 12 -2.05 6.58 12.83
N LYS A 13 -3.22 6.26 13.41
CA LYS A 13 -3.60 4.89 13.69
C LYS A 13 -4.00 4.20 12.39
N CYS A 14 -3.22 3.22 11.98
CA CYS A 14 -3.61 2.27 10.94
C CYS A 14 -4.62 1.28 11.54
N HIS A 15 -5.82 1.19 10.96
CA HIS A 15 -6.79 0.18 11.35
C HIS A 15 -6.42 -1.17 10.74
N GLN A 16 -6.89 -2.26 11.34
CA GLN A 16 -6.59 -3.61 10.84
C GLN A 16 -7.05 -3.81 9.40
N ASP A 17 -8.18 -3.21 9.02
CA ASP A 17 -8.73 -3.19 7.66
C ASP A 17 -7.87 -2.37 6.68
N ASP A 18 -7.01 -1.47 7.18
CA ASP A 18 -6.19 -0.54 6.39
C ASP A 18 -4.72 -1.00 6.28
N ILE A 19 -4.40 -2.22 6.72
CA ILE A 19 -3.05 -2.78 6.62
C ILE A 19 -2.79 -3.22 5.19
N TYR A 20 -1.92 -2.48 4.49
CA TYR A 20 -1.40 -2.82 3.18
C TYR A 20 0.01 -3.41 3.29
N ARG A 21 0.20 -4.65 2.83
CA ARG A 21 1.50 -5.34 2.95
C ARG A 21 2.51 -4.95 1.88
N GLY A 22 2.04 -4.45 0.73
CA GLY A 22 2.89 -4.06 -0.41
C GLY A 22 2.51 -4.82 -1.69
N ILE A 23 3.50 -5.09 -2.54
CA ILE A 23 3.35 -5.79 -3.83
C ILE A 23 4.06 -7.14 -3.75
N THR A 24 3.52 -8.17 -4.39
CA THR A 24 4.13 -9.51 -4.45
C THR A 24 5.55 -9.48 -5.01
N PRO A 25 6.49 -10.26 -4.48
CA PRO A 25 7.89 -10.25 -4.93
C PRO A 25 8.07 -10.80 -6.34
N ASN A 26 9.15 -10.40 -7.00
CA ASN A 26 9.64 -11.05 -8.21
C ASN A 26 10.42 -12.32 -7.85
N THR A 27 9.81 -13.48 -8.06
CA THR A 27 10.40 -14.79 -7.75
C THR A 27 11.55 -15.19 -8.68
N ASP A 28 11.67 -14.53 -9.84
CA ASP A 28 12.66 -14.84 -10.86
C ASP A 28 13.89 -13.92 -10.77
N ALA A 29 13.90 -12.98 -9.82
CA ALA A 29 15.01 -12.07 -9.60
C ALA A 29 16.23 -12.80 -9.00
N PRO A 30 17.46 -12.49 -9.45
CA PRO A 30 18.69 -13.10 -8.92
C PRO A 30 18.95 -12.75 -7.44
N ASP A 31 18.39 -11.64 -6.97
CA ASP A 31 18.44 -11.10 -5.62
C ASP A 31 17.06 -11.16 -4.94
N PHE A 32 16.37 -12.29 -5.06
CA PHE A 32 15.04 -12.51 -4.49
C PHE A 32 14.91 -11.97 -3.06
N ASN A 33 13.99 -11.01 -2.91
CA ASN A 33 13.55 -10.47 -1.64
C ASN A 33 12.09 -10.90 -1.41
N PRO A 34 11.76 -11.64 -0.33
CA PRO A 34 10.39 -12.07 -0.08
C PRO A 34 9.44 -10.92 0.30
N GLU A 35 9.98 -9.79 0.75
CA GLU A 35 9.21 -8.61 1.16
C GLU A 35 9.85 -7.33 0.57
N PRO A 36 9.78 -7.15 -0.76
CA PRO A 36 10.38 -6.00 -1.43
C PRO A 36 9.71 -4.71 -0.95
N PRO A 37 10.49 -3.71 -0.50
CA PRO A 37 9.94 -2.46 -0.01
C PRO A 37 9.20 -1.70 -1.12
N VAL A 38 8.13 -1.01 -0.74
CA VAL A 38 7.47 -0.03 -1.61
C VAL A 38 8.32 1.24 -1.66
N PHE A 39 8.77 1.64 -2.85
CA PHE A 39 9.58 2.84 -3.06
C PHE A 39 8.77 4.06 -3.45
N ALA A 40 7.63 3.87 -4.10
CA ALA A 40 6.77 4.97 -4.50
C ALA A 40 5.29 4.59 -4.35
N CYS A 41 4.50 5.60 -3.99
CA CYS A 41 3.05 5.52 -4.01
C CYS A 41 2.46 6.84 -4.50
N ARG A 42 1.32 6.77 -5.19
CA ARG A 42 0.64 7.97 -5.68
C ARG A 42 -0.86 7.74 -5.83
N PHE A 43 -1.66 8.63 -5.24
CA PHE A 43 -3.10 8.69 -5.53
C PHE A 43 -3.35 9.27 -6.93
N CYS A 44 -4.34 8.71 -7.61
CA CYS A 44 -4.83 9.22 -8.87
C CYS A 44 -5.36 10.65 -8.71
N THR A 45 -5.02 11.52 -9.65
CA THR A 45 -5.44 12.93 -9.65
C THR A 45 -6.60 13.19 -10.61
N THR A 46 -7.15 12.15 -11.23
CA THR A 46 -8.26 12.26 -12.17
C THR A 46 -9.57 12.36 -11.40
N PRO A 47 -10.42 13.38 -11.67
CA PRO A 47 -11.73 13.49 -11.05
C PRO A 47 -12.58 12.23 -11.19
N GLY A 48 -13.11 11.72 -10.07
CA GLY A 48 -13.91 10.49 -10.00
C GLY A 48 -13.11 9.20 -9.83
N TYR A 49 -11.78 9.28 -9.73
CA TYR A 49 -10.88 8.14 -9.55
C TYR A 49 -9.86 8.34 -8.42
N GLU A 50 -10.06 9.33 -7.55
CA GLU A 50 -9.13 9.71 -6.50
C GLU A 50 -8.89 8.58 -5.47
N GLN A 51 -9.79 7.59 -5.41
CA GLN A 51 -9.64 6.38 -4.63
C GLN A 51 -8.60 5.40 -5.18
N ILE A 52 -8.12 5.59 -6.42
CA ILE A 52 -7.12 4.70 -7.00
C ILE A 52 -5.73 5.07 -6.48
N LEU A 53 -5.07 4.12 -5.85
CA LEU A 53 -3.70 4.21 -5.36
C LEU A 53 -2.78 3.37 -6.25
N ALA A 54 -1.74 4.00 -6.80
CA ALA A 54 -0.65 3.30 -7.47
C ALA A 54 0.51 3.07 -6.49
N LEU A 55 1.09 1.88 -6.51
CA LEU A 55 2.27 1.48 -5.74
C LEU A 55 3.37 0.98 -6.68
N ALA A 56 4.63 1.19 -6.32
CA ALA A 56 5.79 0.59 -6.98
C ALA A 56 6.81 0.08 -5.96
N ASN A 57 7.32 -1.14 -6.15
CA ASN A 57 8.29 -1.77 -5.26
C ASN A 57 9.72 -1.80 -5.85
N GLU A 58 10.68 -2.28 -5.05
CA GLU A 58 12.09 -2.46 -5.43
C GLU A 58 12.30 -3.35 -6.66
N ASP A 59 11.46 -4.38 -6.82
CA ASP A 59 11.52 -5.31 -7.96
C ASP A 59 11.06 -4.68 -9.29
N GLY A 60 10.63 -3.41 -9.27
CA GLY A 60 10.11 -2.69 -10.43
C GLY A 60 8.65 -3.04 -10.76
N LYS A 61 7.95 -3.77 -9.89
CA LYS A 61 6.53 -4.05 -10.08
C LYS A 61 5.67 -2.86 -9.70
N ILE A 62 4.58 -2.67 -10.44
CA ILE A 62 3.56 -1.65 -10.22
C ILE A 62 2.22 -2.33 -9.95
N ALA A 63 1.51 -1.87 -8.93
CA ALA A 63 0.15 -2.32 -8.62
C ALA A 63 -0.81 -1.12 -8.52
N LEU A 64 -2.08 -1.34 -8.88
CA LEU A 64 -3.17 -0.38 -8.71
C LEU A 64 -4.19 -0.96 -7.74
N GLN A 65 -4.57 -0.17 -6.75
CA GLN A 65 -5.57 -0.53 -5.75
C GLN A 65 -6.72 0.48 -5.76
N ASP A 66 -7.96 -0.01 -5.72
CA ASP A 66 -9.10 0.81 -5.32
C ASP A 66 -9.24 0.73 -3.79
N ILE A 67 -8.97 1.83 -3.08
CA ILE A 67 -9.01 1.83 -1.60
C ILE A 67 -10.42 1.67 -1.02
N LEU A 68 -11.48 1.76 -1.83
CA LEU A 68 -12.85 1.55 -1.38
C LEU A 68 -13.24 0.07 -1.43
N VAL A 69 -12.50 -0.74 -2.19
CA VAL A 69 -12.71 -2.19 -2.26
C VAL A 69 -11.97 -2.84 -1.09
N LYS A 70 -12.75 -3.35 -0.12
CA LYS A 70 -12.19 -4.11 1.01
C LYS A 70 -11.74 -5.50 0.53
N GLY A 71 -10.43 -5.72 0.49
CA GLY A 71 -9.81 -7.04 0.33
C GLY A 71 -9.55 -7.72 1.67
N GLU A 72 -8.83 -8.84 1.64
CA GLU A 72 -8.30 -9.43 2.86
C GLU A 72 -7.21 -8.50 3.44
N PRO A 73 -7.25 -8.20 4.75
CA PRO A 73 -6.28 -7.33 5.37
C PRO A 73 -4.87 -7.92 5.27
N ASN A 74 -3.87 -7.06 5.08
CA ASN A 74 -2.46 -7.45 5.01
C ASN A 74 -2.10 -8.41 3.85
N GLN A 75 -2.94 -8.46 2.80
CA GLN A 75 -2.62 -9.15 1.57
C GLN A 75 -1.72 -8.26 0.68
N ALA A 76 -0.72 -8.86 0.05
CA ALA A 76 0.09 -8.17 -0.95
C ALA A 76 -0.67 -8.09 -2.28
N LEU A 77 -0.56 -6.96 -2.97
CA LEU A 77 -1.16 -6.77 -4.27
C LEU A 77 -0.37 -7.52 -5.34
N ASP A 78 -1.08 -8.08 -6.30
CA ASP A 78 -0.45 -8.52 -7.53
C ASP A 78 0.01 -7.30 -8.32
N GLY A 79 1.31 -7.24 -8.57
CA GLY A 79 1.92 -6.20 -9.39
C GLY A 79 2.25 -6.71 -10.79
N THR A 80 2.23 -5.81 -11.76
CA THR A 80 2.70 -6.05 -13.13
C THR A 80 4.10 -5.48 -13.29
N GLN A 81 4.87 -6.02 -14.22
CA GLN A 81 6.17 -5.50 -14.64
C GLN A 81 6.14 -5.15 -16.12
#